data_AF-A0A932B527-F1
#
_entry.id   AF-A0A932B527-F1
#
_cell.length_a   1.000
_cell.length_b   1.000
_cell.length_c   1.000
_cell.angle_alpha   90.00
_cell.angle_beta   90.00
_cell.angle_gamma   90.00
#
_symmetry.space_group_name_H-M   'P 1'
#
loop_
_entity.id
_entity.type
_entity.pdbx_description
1 polymer ?
#
loop_
_entity_poly.entity_id
_entity_poly.type
_entity_poly.pdbx_seq_one_letter_code
_entity_poly.pdbx_strand_id
1 'polypeptide(L)'
;YYSLSPMEDDCFTITVKRVTGGKLSTWVHTELKPGMVVRIGQPQGHFCYRQQSKILFICAGAGITPCYSMLKSLLGYHIRPDLAMYAQFSGAQDVIFKDTLQRWRSEGLNLVTALSRPTAADKASGRYAPTLDVSNIDTLMPDFRERDIYLCGPQGFMDKVVNILKEKGYDLGKLDSERFVAHEIKPLTPDDFKAAQAEIYFRHLDRRIQLTEADQGLSLMQIAERHEVPIETGCRQGMCGTCKLILREGDVVGNMLGNAVYLCTAFPASNKLVLDA
;
A
#
# COMPACT_ATOMS: atom_id res chain seq x y z
N TYR A 1 -0.66 -4.33 -13.01
CA TYR A 1 -0.18 -2.95 -12.86
C TYR A 1 1.23 -2.99 -12.31
N TYR A 2 2.08 -2.05 -12.71
CA TYR A 2 3.43 -1.87 -12.17
C TYR A 2 3.61 -0.41 -11.82
N SER A 3 4.15 -0.11 -10.65
CA SER A 3 4.41 1.26 -10.23
C SER A 3 5.56 1.83 -11.07
N LEU A 4 5.42 3.09 -11.47
CA LEU A 4 6.50 3.81 -12.13
C LEU A 4 7.65 3.98 -11.12
N SER A 5 8.87 3.69 -11.59
CA SER A 5 10.11 4.00 -10.90
C SER A 5 10.52 5.44 -11.31
N PRO A 6 11.78 5.82 -11.63
CA PRO A 6 12.04 7.18 -12.08
C PRO A 6 11.42 7.47 -13.46
N MET A 7 10.98 8.72 -13.64
CA MET A 7 10.67 9.35 -14.93
C MET A 7 11.74 10.40 -15.22
N GLU A 8 12.62 10.11 -16.17
CA GLU A 8 13.80 10.92 -16.50
C GLU A 8 13.94 10.95 -18.03
N ASP A 9 14.27 12.11 -18.61
CA ASP A 9 14.59 12.29 -20.03
C ASP A 9 13.57 11.67 -20.99
N ASP A 10 12.29 12.03 -20.82
CA ASP A 10 11.14 11.48 -21.58
C ASP A 10 10.97 9.96 -21.50
N CYS A 11 11.69 9.30 -20.60
CA CYS A 11 11.63 7.87 -20.34
C CYS A 11 10.98 7.61 -18.98
N PHE A 12 10.36 6.43 -18.84
CA PHE A 12 9.91 5.91 -17.57
C PHE A 12 10.49 4.52 -17.35
N THR A 13 10.74 4.16 -16.11
CA THR A 13 11.23 2.83 -15.73
C THR A 13 10.18 2.08 -14.93
N ILE A 14 10.08 0.76 -15.13
CA ILE A 14 9.35 -0.17 -14.26
C ILE A 14 10.29 -1.28 -13.81
N THR A 15 10.07 -1.82 -12.61
CA THR A 15 10.81 -2.99 -12.11
C THR A 15 9.87 -4.18 -12.01
N VAL A 16 10.10 -5.20 -12.82
CA VAL A 16 9.20 -6.36 -12.93
C VAL A 16 9.81 -7.58 -12.25
N LYS A 17 9.33 -7.90 -11.05
CA LYS A 17 9.64 -9.18 -10.39
C LYS A 17 8.92 -10.32 -11.11
N ARG A 18 9.65 -11.38 -11.46
CA ARG A 18 9.06 -12.61 -11.99
C ARG A 18 8.18 -13.28 -10.92
N VAL A 19 6.93 -13.58 -11.29
CA VAL A 19 5.97 -14.28 -10.43
C VAL A 19 5.67 -15.63 -11.05
N THR A 20 5.85 -16.71 -10.30
CA THR A 20 5.51 -18.07 -10.76
C THR A 20 4.05 -18.14 -11.18
N GLY A 21 3.77 -18.61 -12.39
CA GLY A 21 2.42 -18.64 -12.96
C GLY A 21 1.88 -17.28 -13.42
N GLY A 22 2.62 -16.18 -13.23
CA GLY A 22 2.21 -14.85 -13.65
C GLY A 22 2.33 -14.68 -15.16
N LYS A 23 1.23 -14.32 -15.84
CA LYS A 23 1.21 -14.15 -17.31
C LYS A 23 2.15 -13.04 -17.78
N LEU A 24 1.92 -11.81 -17.30
CA LEU A 24 2.66 -10.63 -17.75
C LEU A 24 4.13 -10.65 -17.27
N SER A 25 4.37 -10.97 -16.01
CA SER A 25 5.74 -11.02 -15.48
C SER A 25 6.58 -12.12 -16.14
N THR A 26 5.96 -13.23 -16.58
CA THR A 26 6.66 -14.24 -17.39
C THR A 26 6.97 -13.69 -18.78
N TRP A 27 5.98 -13.13 -19.48
CA TRP A 27 6.19 -12.57 -20.83
C TRP A 27 7.27 -11.47 -20.84
N VAL A 28 7.30 -10.59 -19.83
CA VAL A 28 8.36 -9.57 -19.69
C VAL A 28 9.74 -10.22 -19.55
N HIS A 29 9.86 -11.35 -18.87
CA HIS A 29 11.14 -12.02 -18.64
C HIS A 29 11.58 -12.95 -19.78
N THR A 30 10.66 -13.40 -20.65
CA THR A 30 10.98 -14.36 -21.73
C THR A 30 10.92 -13.75 -23.13
N GLU A 31 10.00 -12.81 -23.37
CA GLU A 31 9.71 -12.30 -24.72
C GLU A 31 10.11 -10.83 -24.93
N LEU A 32 10.00 -9.98 -23.91
CA LEU A 32 10.23 -8.54 -24.06
C LEU A 32 11.72 -8.24 -24.33
N LYS A 33 11.98 -7.45 -25.37
CA LYS A 33 13.33 -7.10 -25.85
C LYS A 33 13.41 -5.62 -26.25
N PRO A 34 14.62 -5.00 -26.20
CA PRO A 34 14.83 -3.65 -26.73
C PRO A 34 14.35 -3.51 -28.18
N GLY A 35 13.71 -2.37 -28.50
CA GLY A 35 13.14 -2.08 -29.82
C GLY A 35 11.69 -2.52 -30.02
N MET A 36 11.12 -3.30 -29.10
CA MET A 36 9.70 -3.65 -29.16
C MET A 36 8.79 -2.47 -28.83
N VAL A 37 7.71 -2.31 -29.58
CA VAL A 37 6.63 -1.37 -29.26
C VAL A 37 5.58 -2.08 -28.41
N VAL A 38 5.30 -1.53 -27.23
CA VAL A 38 4.30 -2.07 -26.30
C VAL A 38 3.16 -1.07 -26.12
N ARG A 39 1.93 -1.60 -25.96
CA ARG A 39 0.78 -0.79 -25.56
C ARG A 39 0.75 -0.63 -24.05
N ILE A 40 0.72 0.61 -23.58
CA ILE A 40 0.61 0.96 -22.17
C ILE A 40 -0.64 1.82 -21.95
N GLY A 41 -1.25 1.69 -20.78
CA GLY A 41 -2.31 2.61 -20.34
C GLY A 41 -1.72 3.92 -19.80
N GLN A 42 -2.59 4.90 -19.57
CA GLN A 42 -2.22 6.13 -18.85
C GLN A 42 -1.81 5.81 -17.40
N PRO A 43 -0.90 6.59 -16.79
CA PRO A 43 -0.59 6.46 -15.37
C PRO A 43 -1.85 6.71 -14.53
N GLN A 44 -2.05 5.87 -13.51
CA GLN A 44 -3.21 5.90 -12.62
C GLN A 44 -2.76 5.48 -11.22
N GLY A 45 -3.42 5.99 -10.18
CA GLY A 45 -3.18 5.63 -8.79
C GLY A 45 -3.21 6.83 -7.85
N HIS A 46 -3.35 6.54 -6.56
CA HIS A 46 -3.44 7.56 -5.49
C HIS A 46 -2.28 7.49 -4.49
N PHE A 47 -1.33 6.58 -4.71
CA PHE A 47 -0.15 6.43 -3.87
C PHE A 47 0.93 7.43 -4.30
N CYS A 48 0.67 8.70 -4.02
CA CYS A 48 1.48 9.84 -4.43
C CYS A 48 1.83 10.74 -3.25
N TYR A 49 2.90 11.53 -3.40
CA TYR A 49 3.26 12.56 -2.42
C TYR A 49 2.18 13.65 -2.35
N ARG A 50 1.78 14.04 -1.13
CA ARG A 50 0.71 15.01 -0.85
C ARG A 50 1.22 16.21 -0.04
N GLN A 51 2.44 16.67 -0.35
CA GLN A 51 3.05 17.86 0.29
C GLN A 51 3.26 17.74 1.81
N GLN A 52 3.29 16.53 2.36
CA GLN A 52 3.60 16.32 3.77
C GLN A 52 5.05 16.73 4.07
N SER A 53 5.30 17.20 5.29
CA SER A 53 6.60 17.76 5.69
C SER A 53 7.57 16.72 6.25
N LYS A 54 7.08 15.57 6.71
CA LYS A 54 7.88 14.51 7.34
C LYS A 54 7.34 13.14 6.94
N ILE A 55 8.16 12.33 6.26
CA ILE A 55 7.72 11.11 5.58
C ILE A 55 8.58 9.92 6.02
N LEU A 56 7.94 8.77 6.20
CA LEU A 56 8.59 7.47 6.36
C LEU A 56 8.07 6.48 5.30
N PHE A 57 8.97 5.98 4.46
CA PHE A 57 8.66 4.87 3.57
C PHE A 57 8.92 3.54 4.27
N ILE A 58 7.92 2.67 4.38
CA ILE A 58 8.06 1.31 4.89
C ILE A 58 7.73 0.34 3.75
N CYS A 59 8.72 -0.42 3.30
CA CYS A 59 8.53 -1.26 2.12
C CYS A 59 9.21 -2.63 2.22
N ALA A 60 8.74 -3.58 1.40
CA ALA A 60 9.34 -4.91 1.34
C ALA A 60 9.39 -5.49 -0.09
N GLY A 61 10.54 -6.07 -0.46
CA GLY A 61 10.76 -6.69 -1.76
C GLY A 61 10.49 -5.73 -2.91
N ALA A 62 9.73 -6.15 -3.92
CA ALA A 62 9.31 -5.28 -5.03
C ALA A 62 8.41 -4.10 -4.59
N GLY A 63 7.85 -4.17 -3.37
CA GLY A 63 7.17 -3.07 -2.67
C GLY A 63 7.97 -1.78 -2.59
N ILE A 64 9.29 -1.86 -2.70
CA ILE A 64 10.16 -0.67 -2.69
C ILE A 64 9.96 0.23 -3.92
N THR A 65 9.44 -0.28 -5.04
CA THR A 65 9.41 0.45 -6.32
C THR A 65 8.70 1.81 -6.29
N PRO A 66 7.45 1.95 -5.80
CA PRO A 66 6.82 3.27 -5.68
C PRO A 66 7.52 4.14 -4.63
N CYS A 67 7.96 3.55 -3.50
CA CYS A 67 8.66 4.28 -2.45
C CYS A 67 10.01 4.84 -2.92
N TYR A 68 10.75 4.07 -3.71
CA TYR A 68 12.01 4.48 -4.33
C TYR A 68 11.80 5.60 -5.33
N SER A 69 10.76 5.52 -6.17
CA SER A 69 10.42 6.59 -7.12
C SER A 69 10.15 7.91 -6.41
N MET A 70 9.24 7.90 -5.44
CA MET A 70 8.90 9.08 -4.65
C MET A 70 10.11 9.62 -3.90
N LEU A 71 10.86 8.76 -3.20
CA LEU A 71 12.05 9.17 -2.47
C LEU A 71 13.11 9.78 -3.40
N LYS A 72 13.42 9.14 -4.54
CA LYS A 72 14.41 9.64 -5.50
C LYS A 72 14.02 11.02 -6.03
N SER A 73 12.75 11.19 -6.41
CA SER A 73 12.22 12.48 -6.87
C SER A 73 12.33 13.55 -5.77
N LEU A 74 11.91 13.23 -4.54
CA LEU A 74 11.94 14.17 -3.42
C LEU A 74 13.35 14.58 -3.01
N LEU A 75 14.32 13.68 -3.11
CA LEU A 75 15.72 13.99 -2.83
C LEU A 75 16.33 14.97 -3.84
N GLY A 76 15.73 15.12 -5.04
CA GLY A 76 16.16 16.07 -6.05
C GLY A 76 15.75 17.53 -5.80
N TYR A 77 14.80 17.79 -4.89
CA TYR A 77 14.39 19.16 -4.55
C TYR A 77 15.32 19.79 -3.50
N HIS A 78 15.59 21.10 -3.66
CA HIS A 78 16.34 21.88 -2.66
C HIS A 78 15.55 22.04 -1.36
N ILE A 79 14.26 22.37 -1.47
CA ILE A 79 13.33 22.38 -0.34
C ILE A 79 12.54 21.07 -0.43
N ARG A 80 12.79 20.18 0.52
CA ARG A 80 12.22 18.83 0.56
C ARG A 80 11.75 18.50 1.97
N PRO A 81 10.79 17.57 2.12
CA PRO A 81 10.42 17.07 3.43
C PRO A 81 11.58 16.34 4.10
N ASP A 82 11.46 16.13 5.41
CA ASP A 82 12.31 15.19 6.14
C ASP A 82 11.90 13.76 5.75
N LEU A 83 12.88 12.97 5.29
CA LEU A 83 12.68 11.68 4.64
C LEU A 83 13.38 10.57 5.43
N ALA A 84 12.68 9.47 5.65
CA ALA A 84 13.24 8.24 6.19
C ALA A 84 12.73 7.02 5.43
N MET A 85 13.47 5.91 5.47
CA MET A 85 13.08 4.67 4.82
C MET A 85 13.44 3.44 5.65
N TYR A 86 12.49 2.51 5.74
CA TYR A 86 12.68 1.13 6.15
C TYR A 86 12.40 0.22 4.94
N ALA A 87 13.40 -0.55 4.51
CA ALA A 87 13.28 -1.47 3.37
C ALA A 87 13.68 -2.90 3.76
N GLN A 88 12.75 -3.84 3.64
CA GLN A 88 12.96 -5.25 3.98
C GLN A 88 13.10 -6.14 2.72
N PHE A 89 14.11 -7.00 2.70
CA PHE A 89 14.32 -8.01 1.65
C PHE A 89 14.41 -9.42 2.24
N SER A 90 14.40 -10.44 1.37
CA SER A 90 14.54 -11.84 1.81
C SER A 90 15.98 -12.13 2.23
N GLY A 91 16.91 -12.08 1.29
CA GLY A 91 18.36 -12.15 1.54
C GLY A 91 19.10 -10.98 0.90
N ALA A 92 20.42 -10.89 1.16
CA ALA A 92 21.27 -9.82 0.65
C ALA A 92 21.31 -9.75 -0.89
N GLN A 93 21.16 -10.89 -1.57
CA GLN A 93 21.08 -10.98 -3.03
C GLN A 93 19.77 -10.43 -3.61
N ASP A 94 18.73 -10.32 -2.80
CA ASP A 94 17.41 -9.83 -3.22
C ASP A 94 17.29 -8.30 -3.08
N VAL A 95 18.33 -7.63 -2.57
CA VAL A 95 18.35 -6.17 -2.37
C VAL A 95 18.50 -5.47 -3.72
N ILE A 96 17.38 -5.03 -4.29
CA ILE A 96 17.36 -4.16 -5.47
C ILE A 96 17.69 -2.71 -5.08
N PHE A 97 18.21 -1.93 -6.03
CA PHE A 97 18.70 -0.55 -5.81
C PHE A 97 19.83 -0.42 -4.79
N LYS A 98 20.53 -1.52 -4.48
CA LYS A 98 21.54 -1.61 -3.41
C LYS A 98 22.52 -0.45 -3.36
N ASP A 99 23.17 -0.14 -4.47
CA ASP A 99 24.20 0.91 -4.53
C ASP A 99 23.60 2.30 -4.27
N THR A 100 22.38 2.55 -4.74
CA THR A 100 21.66 3.80 -4.46
C THR A 100 21.26 3.91 -3.00
N LEU A 101 20.74 2.83 -2.40
CA LEU A 101 20.36 2.83 -0.98
C LEU A 101 21.59 3.05 -0.08
N GLN A 102 22.73 2.44 -0.43
CA GLN A 102 23.99 2.65 0.27
C GLN A 102 24.47 4.09 0.14
N ARG A 103 24.40 4.67 -1.07
CA ARG A 103 24.76 6.07 -1.31
C ARG A 103 23.87 7.02 -0.49
N TRP A 104 22.55 6.89 -0.55
CA TRP A 104 21.64 7.74 0.23
C TRP A 104 21.90 7.65 1.73
N ARG A 105 22.19 6.45 2.25
CA ARG A 105 22.57 6.27 3.65
C ARG A 105 23.88 7.00 3.98
N SER A 106 24.89 6.94 3.10
CA SER A 106 26.15 7.68 3.28
C SER A 106 26.01 9.19 3.19
N GLU A 107 25.00 9.67 2.45
CA GLU A 107 24.61 11.08 2.35
C GLU A 107 23.74 11.54 3.55
N GLY A 108 23.56 10.69 4.56
CA GLY A 108 22.89 11.03 5.82
C GLY A 108 21.38 10.75 5.85
N LEU A 109 20.81 10.10 4.83
CA LEU A 109 19.41 9.68 4.88
C LEU A 109 19.21 8.64 6.00
N ASN A 110 18.18 8.82 6.84
CA ASN A 110 17.76 7.81 7.80
C ASN A 110 17.15 6.61 7.05
N LEU A 111 18.00 5.66 6.67
CA LEU A 111 17.65 4.50 5.86
C LEU A 111 18.10 3.21 6.55
N VAL A 112 17.13 2.35 6.83
CA VAL A 112 17.33 1.01 7.38
C VAL A 112 17.01 -0.04 6.33
N THR A 113 17.98 -0.92 6.07
CA THR A 113 17.78 -2.13 5.26
C THR A 113 17.73 -3.34 6.18
N ALA A 114 16.70 -4.17 6.06
CA ALA A 114 16.51 -5.37 6.86
C ALA A 114 16.39 -6.63 6.00
N LEU A 115 16.75 -7.77 6.57
CA LEU A 115 16.60 -9.07 5.91
C LEU A 115 15.69 -9.98 6.73
N SER A 116 14.74 -10.64 6.08
CA SER A 116 13.86 -11.63 6.74
C SER A 116 14.45 -13.03 6.80
N ARG A 117 15.46 -13.32 5.97
CA ARG A 117 16.21 -14.59 5.94
C ARG A 117 17.73 -14.33 5.85
N PRO A 118 18.34 -13.63 6.83
CA PRO A 118 19.77 -13.34 6.81
C PRO A 118 20.62 -14.59 7.04
N THR A 119 21.72 -14.72 6.31
CA THR A 119 22.76 -15.71 6.61
C THR A 119 23.57 -15.32 7.86
N ALA A 120 24.41 -16.22 8.37
CA ALA A 120 25.33 -15.89 9.47
C ALA A 120 26.29 -14.76 9.10
N ALA A 121 26.78 -14.74 7.85
CA ALA A 121 27.62 -13.67 7.33
C ALA A 121 26.88 -12.33 7.26
N ASP A 122 25.61 -12.33 6.84
CA ASP A 122 24.79 -11.13 6.81
C ASP A 122 24.61 -10.52 8.20
N LYS A 123 24.33 -11.38 9.22
CA LYS A 123 24.21 -10.95 10.61
C LYS A 123 25.52 -10.37 11.14
N ALA A 124 26.64 -11.05 10.90
CA ALA A 124 27.96 -10.61 11.34
C ALA A 124 28.42 -9.30 10.69
N SER A 125 27.90 -8.97 9.51
CA SER A 125 28.29 -7.75 8.78
C SER A 125 27.87 -6.44 9.44
N GLY A 126 26.85 -6.47 10.31
CA GLY A 126 26.24 -5.27 10.89
C GLY A 126 25.52 -4.36 9.87
N ARG A 127 25.44 -4.75 8.59
CA ARG A 127 24.87 -3.93 7.51
C ARG A 127 23.35 -3.91 7.52
N TYR A 128 22.75 -5.01 7.98
CA TYR A 128 21.31 -5.25 7.93
C TYR A 128 20.71 -5.27 9.32
N ALA A 129 19.57 -4.60 9.47
CA ALA A 129 18.76 -4.62 10.68
C ALA A 129 17.92 -5.90 10.78
N PRO A 130 17.44 -6.26 11.99
CA PRO A 130 16.37 -7.24 12.12
C PRO A 130 15.07 -6.79 11.44
N THR A 131 14.17 -7.73 11.21
CA THR A 131 12.82 -7.40 10.73
C THR A 131 12.08 -6.52 11.73
N LEU A 132 11.25 -5.60 11.23
CA LEU A 132 10.49 -4.66 12.06
C LEU A 132 9.56 -5.42 13.01
N ASP A 133 9.50 -4.96 14.24
CA ASP A 133 8.73 -5.54 15.34
C ASP A 133 8.26 -4.43 16.29
N VAL A 134 7.25 -4.70 17.10
CA VAL A 134 6.77 -3.82 18.18
C VAL A 134 7.92 -3.46 19.12
N SER A 135 8.80 -4.41 19.41
CA SER A 135 9.94 -4.20 20.32
C SER A 135 11.03 -3.27 19.77
N ASN A 136 11.15 -3.10 18.45
CA ASN A 136 12.29 -2.41 17.83
C ASN A 136 11.95 -1.18 16.99
N ILE A 137 10.68 -0.91 16.68
CA ILE A 137 10.29 0.24 15.85
C ILE A 137 10.74 1.59 16.46
N ASP A 138 10.64 1.78 17.77
CA ASP A 138 11.09 3.00 18.45
C ASP A 138 12.62 3.17 18.40
N THR A 139 13.37 2.08 18.20
CA THR A 139 14.83 2.13 18.04
C THR A 139 15.22 2.37 16.58
N LEU A 140 14.56 1.67 15.65
CA LEU A 140 14.87 1.77 14.23
C LEU A 140 14.37 3.08 13.63
N MET A 141 13.19 3.53 14.03
CA MET A 141 12.50 4.72 13.51
C MET A 141 11.92 5.55 14.68
N PRO A 142 12.74 6.22 15.51
CA PRO A 142 12.30 6.82 16.77
C PRO A 142 11.15 7.83 16.65
N ASP A 143 11.07 8.52 15.51
CA ASP A 143 10.10 9.59 15.25
C ASP A 143 8.95 9.15 14.33
N PHE A 144 8.74 7.85 14.14
CA PHE A 144 7.74 7.35 13.18
C PHE A 144 6.32 7.88 13.43
N ARG A 145 5.96 8.21 14.69
CA ARG A 145 4.64 8.78 15.05
C ARG A 145 4.42 10.19 14.53
N GLU A 146 5.49 10.91 14.22
CA GLU A 146 5.44 12.26 13.66
C GLU A 146 5.40 12.26 12.13
N ARG A 147 5.55 11.09 11.50
CA ARG A 147 5.70 10.94 10.05
C ARG A 147 4.41 10.46 9.41
N ASP A 148 4.12 10.97 8.21
CA ASP A 148 3.22 10.32 7.28
C ASP A 148 3.91 9.08 6.71
N ILE A 149 3.24 7.93 6.78
CA ILE A 149 3.84 6.64 6.40
C ILE A 149 3.32 6.20 5.03
N TYR A 150 4.24 5.88 4.13
CA TYR A 150 3.94 5.21 2.86
C TYR A 150 4.33 3.73 2.95
N LEU A 151 3.35 2.83 2.93
CA LEU A 151 3.52 1.40 3.13
C LEU A 151 3.26 0.60 1.85
N CYS A 152 4.24 -0.19 1.40
CA CYS A 152 4.05 -1.06 0.25
C CYS A 152 4.86 -2.37 0.35
N GLY A 153 4.20 -3.52 0.19
CA GLY A 153 4.87 -4.81 0.22
C GLY A 153 3.91 -5.99 0.09
N PRO A 154 4.40 -7.23 0.34
CA PRO A 154 3.54 -8.41 0.40
C PRO A 154 2.51 -8.31 1.54
N GLN A 155 1.40 -9.01 1.41
CA GLN A 155 0.27 -8.93 2.34
C GLN A 155 0.67 -9.12 3.81
N GLY A 156 1.31 -10.25 4.13
CA GLY A 156 1.72 -10.53 5.51
C GLY A 156 2.72 -9.52 6.09
N PHE A 157 3.50 -8.84 5.25
CA PHE A 157 4.36 -7.74 5.70
C PHE A 157 3.54 -6.50 6.05
N MET A 158 2.63 -6.10 5.18
CA MET A 158 1.80 -4.92 5.42
C MET A 158 0.90 -5.11 6.64
N ASP A 159 0.29 -6.28 6.80
CA ASP A 159 -0.54 -6.61 7.97
C ASP A 159 0.30 -6.56 9.27
N LYS A 160 1.51 -7.11 9.24
CA LYS A 160 2.46 -7.02 10.36
C LYS A 160 2.78 -5.57 10.71
N VAL A 161 3.12 -4.74 9.72
CA VAL A 161 3.45 -3.32 9.94
C VAL A 161 2.25 -2.58 10.52
N VAL A 162 1.04 -2.78 9.99
CA VAL A 162 -0.18 -2.15 10.52
C VAL A 162 -0.43 -2.56 11.97
N ASN A 163 -0.24 -3.82 12.32
CA ASN A 163 -0.41 -4.27 13.70
C ASN A 163 0.61 -3.61 14.63
N ILE A 164 1.88 -3.52 14.21
CA ILE A 164 2.91 -2.78 14.96
C ILE A 164 2.50 -1.33 15.17
N LEU A 165 2.05 -0.65 14.11
CA LEU A 165 1.61 0.74 14.17
C LEU A 165 0.42 0.93 15.12
N LYS A 166 -0.59 0.03 15.04
CA LYS A 166 -1.75 0.02 15.94
C LYS A 166 -1.34 -0.16 17.40
N GLU A 167 -0.55 -1.18 17.70
CA GLU A 167 -0.09 -1.48 19.07
C GLU A 167 0.72 -0.33 19.67
N LYS A 168 1.40 0.44 18.82
CA LYS A 168 2.18 1.61 19.22
C LYS A 168 1.40 2.93 19.24
N GLY A 169 0.09 2.89 18.99
CA GLY A 169 -0.77 4.07 19.01
C GLY A 169 -0.51 5.06 17.88
N TYR A 170 -0.05 4.57 16.71
CA TYR A 170 0.09 5.41 15.52
C TYR A 170 -1.28 5.81 14.95
N ASP A 171 -1.40 7.05 14.50
CA ASP A 171 -2.58 7.52 13.78
C ASP A 171 -2.60 6.96 12.36
N LEU A 172 -3.35 5.87 12.14
CA LEU A 172 -3.51 5.25 10.83
C LEU A 172 -4.16 6.18 9.79
N GLY A 173 -4.76 7.31 10.17
CA GLY A 173 -5.17 8.35 9.23
C GLY A 173 -4.02 8.96 8.42
N LYS A 174 -2.78 8.85 8.92
CA LYS A 174 -1.53 9.28 8.26
C LYS A 174 -0.81 8.14 7.52
N LEU A 175 -1.40 6.95 7.48
CA LEU A 175 -0.88 5.81 6.74
C LEU A 175 -1.46 5.80 5.32
N ASP A 176 -0.59 5.90 4.32
CA ASP A 176 -0.93 5.57 2.94
C ASP A 176 -0.36 4.20 2.55
N SER A 177 -1.04 3.50 1.65
CA SER A 177 -0.62 2.16 1.23
C SER A 177 -0.96 1.85 -0.23
N GLU A 178 -0.11 1.01 -0.85
CA GLU A 178 -0.32 0.43 -2.18
C GLU A 178 -0.10 -1.08 -2.15
N ARG A 179 -0.93 -1.82 -2.91
CA ARG A 179 -0.94 -3.29 -2.95
C ARG A 179 -0.71 -3.80 -4.37
N PHE A 180 0.11 -4.83 -4.53
CA PHE A 180 0.42 -5.43 -5.84
C PHE A 180 -0.33 -6.71 -6.19
N VAL A 181 -0.94 -7.37 -5.19
CA VAL A 181 -1.62 -8.64 -5.37
C VAL A 181 -3.09 -8.44 -5.05
N ALA A 182 -3.97 -8.91 -5.95
CA ALA A 182 -5.40 -8.96 -5.70
C ALA A 182 -5.66 -9.85 -4.48
N HIS A 183 -6.47 -9.35 -3.55
CA HIS A 183 -6.98 -10.18 -2.47
C HIS A 183 -7.97 -11.20 -3.04
N GLU A 184 -7.89 -12.45 -2.58
CA GLU A 184 -8.99 -13.40 -2.82
C GLU A 184 -10.21 -12.89 -2.07
N ILE A 185 -11.19 -12.41 -2.82
CA ILE A 185 -12.44 -11.91 -2.28
C ILE A 185 -13.30 -13.14 -1.99
N LYS A 186 -13.51 -13.44 -0.71
CA LYS A 186 -14.62 -14.32 -0.33
C LYS A 186 -15.88 -13.45 -0.26
N PRO A 187 -16.87 -13.61 -1.16
CA PRO A 187 -18.13 -12.88 -1.04
C PRO A 187 -18.80 -13.25 0.27
N LEU A 188 -19.40 -12.27 0.96
CA LEU A 188 -20.29 -12.59 2.07
C LEU A 188 -21.52 -13.29 1.54
N THR A 189 -21.91 -14.36 2.21
CA THR A 189 -23.20 -15.01 2.04
C THR A 189 -24.27 -14.30 2.90
N PRO A 190 -25.57 -14.47 2.60
CA PRO A 190 -26.65 -13.95 3.44
C PRO A 190 -26.59 -14.38 4.92
N ASP A 191 -25.94 -15.51 5.20
CA ASP A 191 -25.75 -16.02 6.56
C ASP A 191 -24.65 -15.26 7.33
N ASP A 192 -23.71 -14.62 6.62
CA ASP A 192 -22.58 -13.93 7.24
C ASP A 192 -22.96 -12.55 7.82
N PHE A 193 -23.92 -11.85 7.21
CA PHE A 193 -24.38 -10.53 7.65
C PHE A 193 -25.74 -10.17 7.06
N LYS A 194 -26.70 -9.69 7.86
CA LYS A 194 -28.01 -9.24 7.36
C LYS A 194 -27.99 -7.75 7.05
N ALA A 195 -27.83 -7.40 5.78
CA ALA A 195 -27.66 -6.02 5.33
C ALA A 195 -28.89 -5.14 5.63
N ALA A 196 -30.11 -5.67 5.55
CA ALA A 196 -31.36 -4.90 5.61
C ALA A 196 -31.62 -4.08 6.90
N GLN A 197 -30.75 -4.18 7.91
CA GLN A 197 -30.84 -3.41 9.16
C GLN A 197 -29.71 -2.38 9.32
N ALA A 198 -28.81 -2.28 8.33
CA ALA A 198 -27.62 -1.49 8.44
C ALA A 198 -27.77 -0.10 7.81
N GLU A 199 -27.08 0.88 8.39
CA GLU A 199 -26.92 2.22 7.82
C GLU A 199 -25.46 2.44 7.42
N ILE A 200 -25.23 3.05 6.26
CA ILE A 200 -23.90 3.54 5.84
C ILE A 200 -23.95 5.05 5.70
N TYR A 201 -23.05 5.75 6.39
CA TYR A 201 -22.88 7.20 6.31
C TYR A 201 -21.56 7.57 5.62
N PHE A 202 -21.66 8.22 4.46
CA PHE A 202 -20.56 8.82 3.72
C PHE A 202 -20.39 10.28 4.15
N ARG A 203 -19.40 10.54 5.00
CA ARG A 203 -19.35 11.73 5.86
C ARG A 203 -19.11 13.07 5.15
N HIS A 204 -18.18 13.15 4.19
CA HIS A 204 -17.89 14.42 3.50
C HIS A 204 -18.90 14.71 2.39
N LEU A 205 -19.55 13.68 1.86
CA LEU A 205 -20.70 13.80 0.96
C LEU A 205 -22.03 14.12 1.67
N ASP A 206 -22.08 13.98 3.00
CA ASP A 206 -23.31 13.98 3.81
C ASP A 206 -24.43 13.13 3.18
N ARG A 207 -24.13 11.84 2.95
CA ARG A 207 -25.07 10.87 2.40
C ARG A 207 -25.23 9.69 3.33
N ARG A 208 -26.48 9.39 3.71
CA ARG A 208 -26.87 8.22 4.50
C ARG A 208 -27.63 7.25 3.60
N ILE A 209 -27.23 5.99 3.63
CA ILE A 209 -27.92 4.90 2.96
C ILE A 209 -28.49 3.97 4.03
N GLN A 210 -29.81 3.78 4.01
CA GLN A 210 -30.44 2.68 4.71
C GLN A 210 -30.42 1.46 3.80
N LEU A 211 -29.70 0.40 4.19
CA LEU A 211 -29.60 -0.81 3.39
C LEU A 211 -30.91 -1.59 3.41
N THR A 212 -31.18 -2.29 2.32
CA THR A 212 -32.35 -3.12 2.07
C THR A 212 -31.95 -4.57 1.80
N GLU A 213 -32.92 -5.48 1.69
CA GLU A 213 -32.64 -6.87 1.26
C GLU A 213 -31.98 -6.94 -0.12
N ALA A 214 -32.21 -5.96 -1.00
CA ALA A 214 -31.59 -5.88 -2.31
C ALA A 214 -30.09 -5.52 -2.27
N ASP A 215 -29.61 -5.04 -1.12
CA ASP A 215 -28.19 -4.72 -0.89
C ASP A 215 -27.40 -5.90 -0.31
N GLN A 216 -28.08 -7.03 -0.07
CA GLN A 216 -27.48 -8.22 0.53
C GLN A 216 -26.36 -8.81 -0.34
N GLY A 217 -25.20 -9.04 0.26
CA GLY A 217 -24.03 -9.61 -0.42
C GLY A 217 -23.34 -8.67 -1.41
N LEU A 218 -23.79 -7.43 -1.55
CA LEU A 218 -23.14 -6.43 -2.38
C LEU A 218 -21.91 -5.85 -1.68
N SER A 219 -20.86 -5.59 -2.45
CA SER A 219 -19.72 -4.80 -1.98
C SER A 219 -20.15 -3.36 -1.69
N LEU A 220 -19.39 -2.66 -0.83
CA LEU A 220 -19.65 -1.26 -0.51
C LEU A 220 -19.68 -0.37 -1.76
N MET A 221 -18.91 -0.71 -2.80
CA MET A 221 -18.95 0.00 -4.09
C MET A 221 -20.28 -0.22 -4.80
N GLN A 222 -20.75 -1.46 -4.90
CA GLN A 222 -22.02 -1.77 -5.57
C GLN A 222 -23.21 -1.15 -4.83
N ILE A 223 -23.16 -1.11 -3.50
CA ILE A 223 -24.14 -0.40 -2.68
C ILE A 223 -24.12 1.10 -3.00
N ALA A 224 -22.94 1.73 -2.99
CA ALA A 224 -22.81 3.15 -3.31
C ALA A 224 -23.31 3.47 -4.73
N GLU A 225 -22.98 2.65 -5.74
CA GLU A 225 -23.46 2.80 -7.11
C GLU A 225 -24.99 2.67 -7.21
N ARG A 226 -25.58 1.69 -6.52
CA ARG A 226 -27.02 1.44 -6.52
C ARG A 226 -27.83 2.57 -5.88
N HIS A 227 -27.27 3.23 -4.88
CA HIS A 227 -27.88 4.36 -4.17
C HIS A 227 -27.35 5.72 -4.66
N GLU A 228 -26.73 5.75 -5.85
CA GLU A 228 -26.29 6.97 -6.55
C GLU A 228 -25.31 7.84 -5.73
N VAL A 229 -24.52 7.23 -4.85
CA VAL A 229 -23.44 7.92 -4.12
C VAL A 229 -22.23 8.06 -5.05
N PRO A 230 -21.76 9.29 -5.33
CA PRO A 230 -20.69 9.54 -6.28
C PRO A 230 -19.33 9.14 -5.68
N ILE A 231 -18.94 7.89 -5.89
CA ILE A 231 -17.63 7.36 -5.50
C ILE A 231 -16.71 7.19 -6.70
N GLU A 232 -15.40 7.35 -6.49
CA GLU A 232 -14.42 7.07 -7.52
C GLU A 232 -14.29 5.56 -7.78
N THR A 233 -14.25 5.18 -9.05
CA THR A 233 -14.12 3.78 -9.48
C THR A 233 -12.85 3.58 -10.31
N GLY A 234 -12.27 2.38 -10.23
CA GLY A 234 -11.01 2.04 -10.89
C GLY A 234 -10.96 0.58 -11.30
N CYS A 235 -9.96 -0.17 -10.83
CA CYS A 235 -9.73 -1.56 -11.24
C CYS A 235 -10.83 -2.56 -10.85
N ARG A 236 -11.71 -2.22 -9.90
CA ARG A 236 -12.75 -3.09 -9.31
C ARG A 236 -12.24 -4.42 -8.72
N GLN A 237 -10.94 -4.52 -8.47
CA GLN A 237 -10.27 -5.72 -7.95
C GLN A 237 -9.46 -5.43 -6.67
N GLY A 238 -9.65 -4.26 -6.07
CA GLY A 238 -9.05 -3.91 -4.78
C GLY A 238 -7.56 -3.61 -4.80
N MET A 239 -6.98 -3.33 -5.97
CA MET A 239 -5.53 -3.13 -6.14
C MET A 239 -5.12 -1.68 -6.40
N CYS A 240 -5.92 -0.89 -7.13
CA CYS A 240 -5.52 0.46 -7.57
C CYS A 240 -5.68 1.56 -6.52
N GLY A 241 -6.37 1.29 -5.41
CA GLY A 241 -6.64 2.28 -4.35
C GLY A 241 -7.63 3.39 -4.71
N THR A 242 -8.13 3.49 -5.95
CA THR A 242 -9.12 4.51 -6.37
C THR A 242 -10.35 4.59 -5.46
N CYS A 243 -10.94 3.45 -5.11
CA CYS A 243 -12.11 3.43 -4.22
C CYS A 243 -11.74 3.31 -2.73
N LYS A 244 -10.55 3.76 -2.32
CA LYS A 244 -10.08 3.63 -0.93
C LYS A 244 -10.69 4.74 -0.08
N LEU A 245 -11.42 4.38 0.97
CA LEU A 245 -11.94 5.30 1.98
C LEU A 245 -11.42 4.96 3.37
N ILE A 246 -11.54 5.88 4.32
CA ILE A 246 -11.21 5.65 5.74
C ILE A 246 -12.47 5.29 6.53
N LEU A 247 -12.45 4.14 7.19
CA LEU A 247 -13.46 3.71 8.15
C LEU A 247 -13.29 4.44 9.48
N ARG A 248 -14.36 5.09 9.93
CA ARG A 248 -14.44 5.83 11.19
C ARG A 248 -15.22 5.11 12.26
N GLU A 249 -16.25 4.37 11.87
CA GLU A 249 -17.12 3.63 12.79
C GLU A 249 -17.65 2.36 12.12
N GLY A 250 -17.77 1.29 12.92
CA GLY A 250 -18.31 0.00 12.52
C GLY A 250 -17.27 -0.97 11.95
N ASP A 251 -17.77 -2.10 11.46
CA ASP A 251 -16.99 -3.23 10.98
C ASP A 251 -17.28 -3.55 9.52
N VAL A 252 -16.22 -3.79 8.76
CA VAL A 252 -16.23 -4.20 7.36
C VAL A 252 -15.45 -5.51 7.25
N VAL A 253 -15.75 -6.32 6.25
CA VAL A 253 -14.97 -7.52 5.90
C VAL A 253 -14.52 -7.46 4.45
N GLY A 254 -13.56 -8.32 4.10
CA GLY A 254 -12.92 -8.32 2.79
C GLY A 254 -11.67 -7.43 2.79
N ASN A 255 -11.52 -6.60 1.76
CA ASN A 255 -10.26 -5.89 1.53
C ASN A 255 -10.12 -4.62 2.38
N MET A 256 -9.35 -4.76 3.47
CA MET A 256 -9.04 -3.67 4.39
C MET A 256 -7.57 -3.67 4.79
N LEU A 257 -6.99 -2.48 5.02
CA LEU A 257 -5.69 -2.30 5.67
C LEU A 257 -5.84 -1.34 6.86
N GLY A 258 -5.84 -1.85 8.08
CA GLY A 258 -6.08 -0.99 9.23
C GLY A 258 -7.51 -0.43 9.19
N ASN A 259 -7.65 0.88 9.02
CA ASN A 259 -8.92 1.58 8.80
C ASN A 259 -9.16 1.93 7.32
N ALA A 260 -8.22 1.67 6.41
CA ALA A 260 -8.43 1.89 4.99
C ALA A 260 -9.25 0.76 4.37
N VAL A 261 -10.36 1.10 3.73
CA VAL A 261 -11.34 0.16 3.15
C VAL A 261 -11.37 0.33 1.63
N TYR A 262 -11.29 -0.78 0.90
CA TYR A 262 -11.30 -0.78 -0.57
C TYR A 262 -12.68 -1.24 -1.07
N LEU A 263 -13.57 -0.26 -1.34
CA LEU A 263 -15.01 -0.48 -1.52
C LEU A 263 -15.39 -1.54 -2.55
N CYS A 264 -14.64 -1.70 -3.66
CA CYS A 264 -14.95 -2.69 -4.71
C CYS A 264 -14.83 -4.14 -4.26
N THR A 265 -14.21 -4.38 -3.11
CA THR A 265 -13.84 -5.71 -2.62
C THR A 265 -14.04 -5.82 -1.10
N ALA A 266 -14.79 -4.89 -0.52
CA ALA A 266 -15.10 -4.82 0.89
C ALA A 266 -16.61 -4.81 1.08
N PHE A 267 -17.09 -5.42 2.16
CA PHE A 267 -18.51 -5.65 2.43
C PHE A 267 -18.87 -5.16 3.84
N PRO A 268 -20.10 -4.65 4.04
CA PRO A 268 -20.55 -4.27 5.38
C PRO A 268 -20.61 -5.50 6.30
N ALA A 269 -20.23 -5.34 7.56
CA ALA A 269 -20.26 -6.39 8.58
C ALA A 269 -20.81 -5.91 9.94
N SER A 270 -21.42 -4.72 9.98
CA SER A 270 -22.06 -4.16 11.17
C SER A 270 -23.25 -3.29 10.78
N ASN A 271 -24.19 -3.08 11.71
CA ASN A 271 -25.42 -2.34 11.45
C ASN A 271 -25.21 -0.82 11.28
N LYS A 272 -24.00 -0.32 11.52
CA LYS A 272 -23.70 1.10 11.34
C LYS A 272 -22.27 1.25 10.85
N LEU A 273 -22.12 1.92 9.72
CA LEU A 273 -20.83 2.22 9.10
C LEU A 273 -20.68 3.71 8.86
N VAL A 274 -19.50 4.26 9.19
CA VAL A 274 -19.14 5.64 8.84
C VAL A 274 -17.85 5.64 8.04
N LEU A 275 -17.89 6.18 6.82
CA LEU A 275 -16.77 6.26 5.87
C LEU A 275 -16.46 7.72 5.53
N ASP A 276 -15.16 8.06 5.48
CA ASP A 276 -14.67 9.33 4.95
C ASP A 276 -14.67 9.30 3.44
N ALA A 277 -15.84 9.56 2.84
CA ALA A 277 -16.01 9.85 1.43
C ALA A 277 -16.48 11.29 1.26
#